data_AF-A0A2R6M3P4-F1
#
_entry.id   AF-A0A2R6M3P4-F1
#
_cell.length_a   1.000
_cell.length_b   1.000
_cell.length_c   1.000
_cell.angle_alpha   90.00
_cell.angle_beta   90.00
_cell.angle_gamma   90.00
#
_symmetry.space_group_name_H-M   'P 1'
#
loop_
_entity.id
_entity.type
_entity.pdbx_description
1 polymer ?
#
loop_
_entity_poly.entity_id
_entity_poly.type
_entity_poly.pdbx_seq_one_letter_code
_entity_poly.pdbx_strand_id
1 'polypeptide(L)'
;MGMRTVRLRDVTVDIDEETYERIEAERREGESLSDAYDRLAGEASLLDLAGTITDEEAEEMKEATEASRQAGIESTEKALRKWDEAFE
;
A
#
# COMPACT_ATOMS: atom_id res chain seq x y z
N MET A 1 -2.02 -20.25 -10.85
CA MET A 1 -0.90 -19.98 -9.93
C MET A 1 -1.45 -20.11 -8.52
N GLY A 2 -0.79 -20.86 -7.64
CA GLY A 2 -1.19 -20.97 -6.24
C GLY A 2 -0.87 -19.67 -5.51
N MET A 3 -1.76 -19.27 -4.60
CA MET A 3 -1.54 -18.14 -3.70
C MET A 3 -1.36 -18.68 -2.28
N ARG A 4 -0.46 -18.05 -1.53
CA ARG A 4 -0.15 -18.38 -0.15
C ARG A 4 -0.39 -17.17 0.74
N THR A 5 -1.13 -17.38 1.80
CA THR A 5 -1.30 -16.38 2.84
C THR A 5 -0.10 -16.41 3.77
N VAL A 6 0.61 -15.29 3.88
CA VAL A 6 1.73 -15.09 4.80
C VAL A 6 1.34 -14.05 5.85
N ARG A 7 1.65 -14.36 7.11
CA ARG A 7 1.56 -13.40 8.20
C ARG A 7 2.91 -12.71 8.38
N LEU A 8 2.94 -11.42 8.09
CA LEU A 8 3.98 -10.49 8.49
C LEU A 8 3.67 -9.95 9.89
N ARG A 9 4.63 -9.24 10.51
CA ARG A 9 4.59 -8.82 11.93
C ARG A 9 3.21 -8.30 12.38
N ASP A 10 2.59 -7.40 11.61
CA ASP A 10 1.29 -6.78 11.92
C ASP A 10 0.23 -6.91 10.81
N VAL A 11 0.56 -7.59 9.70
CA VAL A 11 -0.29 -7.62 8.50
C VAL A 11 -0.31 -9.02 7.88
N THR A 12 -1.44 -9.42 7.32
CA THR A 12 -1.57 -10.68 6.55
C THR A 12 -1.77 -10.33 5.07
N VAL A 13 -0.92 -10.89 4.21
CA VAL A 13 -0.96 -10.67 2.76
C VAL A 13 -1.01 -12.00 2.03
N ASP A 14 -1.68 -12.02 0.88
CA ASP A 14 -1.57 -13.13 -0.05
C ASP A 14 -0.48 -12.85 -1.07
N ILE A 15 0.46 -13.78 -1.22
CA ILE A 15 1.54 -13.73 -2.19
C ILE A 15 1.45 -14.91 -3.14
N ASP A 16 1.97 -14.78 -4.35
CA ASP A 16 2.08 -15.92 -5.26
C ASP A 16 3.19 -16.90 -4.79
N GLU A 17 3.10 -18.14 -5.27
CA GLU A 17 4.03 -19.21 -4.90
C GLU A 17 5.49 -18.87 -5.24
N GLU A 18 5.77 -18.22 -6.38
CA GLU A 18 7.13 -17.88 -6.78
C GLU A 18 7.74 -16.83 -5.84
N THR A 19 6.96 -15.80 -5.47
CA THR A 19 7.37 -14.81 -4.47
C THR A 19 7.63 -15.47 -3.10
N TYR A 20 6.77 -16.40 -2.67
CA TYR A 20 6.98 -17.14 -1.43
C TYR A 20 8.30 -17.92 -1.46
N GLU A 21 8.54 -18.71 -2.51
CA GLU A 21 9.73 -19.56 -2.64
C GLU A 21 11.02 -18.73 -2.68
N ARG A 22 10.98 -17.56 -3.31
CA ARG A 22 12.13 -16.64 -3.34
C ARG A 22 12.48 -16.09 -1.96
N ILE A 23 11.48 -15.71 -1.16
CA ILE A 23 11.72 -15.22 0.21
C ILE A 23 12.23 -16.38 1.09
N GLU A 24 11.65 -17.57 0.94
CA GLU A 24 12.03 -18.76 1.70
C GLU A 24 13.48 -19.20 1.39
N ALA A 25 13.91 -19.14 0.13
CA ALA A 25 15.25 -19.50 -0.31
C ALA A 25 16.34 -18.59 0.26
N GLU A 26 16.00 -17.32 0.51
CA GLU A 26 16.89 -16.31 1.03
C GLU A 26 16.85 -16.22 2.58
N ARG A 27 16.02 -17.04 3.25
CA ARG A 27 15.87 -17.03 4.71
C ARG A 27 17.13 -17.58 5.40
N ARG A 28 17.63 -16.85 6.40
CA ARG A 28 18.77 -17.26 7.21
C ARG A 28 18.35 -18.23 8.33
N GLU A 29 19.31 -18.96 8.88
CA GLU A 29 19.05 -19.88 9.99
C GLU A 29 18.53 -19.11 11.22
N GLY A 30 17.37 -19.53 11.75
CA GLY A 30 16.72 -18.87 12.89
C GLY A 30 15.95 -17.59 12.56
N GLU A 31 15.95 -17.12 11.30
CA GLU A 31 15.19 -15.96 10.83
C GLU A 31 13.72 -16.35 10.58
N SER A 32 12.76 -15.49 10.94
CA SER A 32 11.36 -15.71 10.56
C SER A 32 11.13 -15.28 9.10
N LEU A 33 10.05 -15.76 8.48
CA LEU A 33 9.70 -15.33 7.13
C LEU A 33 9.43 -13.82 7.04
N SER A 34 8.87 -13.23 8.10
CA SER A 34 8.67 -11.76 8.19
C SER A 34 10.00 -11.02 8.25
N ASP A 35 10.97 -11.51 9.01
CA ASP A 35 12.29 -10.85 9.11
C ASP A 35 13.06 -10.96 7.79
N ALA A 36 12.96 -12.10 7.10
CA ALA A 36 13.51 -12.26 5.76
C ALA A 36 12.83 -11.33 4.75
N TYR A 37 11.50 -11.22 4.81
CA TYR A 37 10.75 -10.25 4.01
C TYR A 37 11.22 -8.82 4.28
N ASP A 38 11.26 -8.37 5.53
CA ASP A 38 11.62 -7.00 5.89
C ASP A 38 13.04 -6.65 5.39
N ARG A 39 13.98 -7.60 5.49
CA ARG A 39 15.34 -7.46 4.97
C ARG A 39 15.42 -7.42 3.44
N LEU A 40 14.66 -8.27 2.75
CA LEU A 40 14.68 -8.41 1.28
C LEU A 40 13.88 -7.30 0.58
N ALA A 41 12.76 -6.90 1.18
CA ALA A 41 11.91 -5.81 0.70
C ALA A 41 12.62 -4.46 0.82
N GLY A 42 13.68 -4.37 1.63
CA GLY A 42 14.49 -3.18 1.78
C GLY A 42 13.74 -2.13 2.58
N GLU A 43 14.23 -1.85 3.78
CA GLU A 43 13.85 -0.68 4.57
C GLU A 43 14.22 0.59 3.77
N ALA A 44 13.30 1.06 2.92
CA ALA A 44 13.09 2.50 2.80
C ALA A 44 12.00 2.82 3.81
N SER A 45 12.42 3.15 5.03
CA SER A 45 11.51 3.75 5.99
C SER A 45 10.99 5.04 5.38
N LEU A 46 9.70 5.35 5.52
CA LEU A 46 9.22 6.71 5.20
C LEU A 46 9.93 7.77 6.05
N LEU A 47 10.51 7.36 7.20
CA LEU A 47 11.38 8.23 8.00
C LEU A 47 12.73 8.49 7.33
N ASP A 48 13.18 7.65 6.41
CA ASP A 48 14.39 7.92 5.61
C ASP A 48 14.15 9.04 4.58
N LEU A 49 12.88 9.37 4.28
CA LEU A 49 12.50 10.53 3.48
C LEU A 49 12.30 11.80 4.33
N ALA A 50 12.31 11.69 5.67
CA ALA A 50 12.09 12.84 6.54
C ALA A 50 13.20 13.89 6.35
N GLY A 51 12.80 15.14 6.11
CA GLY A 51 13.70 16.25 5.81
C GLY A 51 14.14 16.35 4.34
N THR A 52 13.65 15.48 3.46
CA THR A 52 13.88 15.59 2.00
C THR A 52 12.94 16.61 1.35
N ILE A 53 11.77 16.85 1.95
CA ILE A 53 10.79 17.84 1.47
C ILE A 53 10.65 18.98 2.49
N THR A 54 10.42 20.18 1.98
CA THR A 54 10.13 21.37 2.78
C THR A 54 8.70 21.34 3.33
N ASP A 55 8.43 22.15 4.36
CA ASP A 55 7.08 22.28 4.91
C ASP A 55 6.07 22.81 3.86
N GLU A 56 6.52 23.69 2.95
CA GLU A 56 5.69 24.20 1.85
C GLU A 56 5.32 23.10 0.85
N GLU A 57 6.30 22.29 0.41
CA GLU A 57 6.04 21.15 -0.49
C GLU A 57 5.16 20.08 0.17
N ALA A 58 5.32 19.88 1.48
CA ALA A 58 4.46 18.98 2.24
C ALA A 58 3.01 19.47 2.31
N GLU A 59 2.82 20.79 2.45
CA GLU A 59 1.48 21.38 2.47
C GLU A 59 0.82 21.34 1.08
N GLU A 60 1.57 21.61 0.01
CA GLU A 60 1.08 21.46 -1.37
C GLU A 60 0.61 20.02 -1.66
N MET A 61 1.38 19.01 -1.20
CA MET A 61 0.99 17.61 -1.34
C MET A 61 -0.30 17.27 -0.59
N LYS A 62 -0.51 17.84 0.61
CA LYS A 62 -1.75 17.66 1.36
C LYS A 62 -2.93 18.30 0.64
N GLU A 63 -2.78 19.53 0.17
CA GLU A 63 -3.83 20.23 -0.57
C GLU A 63 -4.22 19.47 -1.84
N ALA A 64 -3.25 18.97 -2.59
CA ALA A 64 -3.48 18.16 -3.78
C ALA A 64 -4.22 16.85 -3.46
N THR A 65 -3.84 16.18 -2.36
CA THR A 65 -4.48 14.95 -1.90
C THR A 65 -5.93 15.20 -1.49
N GLU A 66 -6.18 16.28 -0.76
CA GLU A 66 -7.54 16.64 -0.31
C GLU A 66 -8.43 17.04 -1.48
N ALA A 67 -7.92 17.83 -2.42
CA ALA A 67 -8.63 18.17 -3.65
C ALA A 67 -8.99 16.92 -4.47
N SER A 68 -8.07 15.95 -4.57
CA SER A 68 -8.33 14.68 -5.24
C SER A 68 -9.42 13.87 -4.54
N ARG A 69 -9.37 13.78 -3.20
CA ARG A 69 -10.39 13.10 -2.40
C ARG A 69 -11.77 13.72 -2.60
N GLN A 70 -11.85 15.05 -2.54
CA GLN A 70 -13.10 15.78 -2.72
C GLN A 70 -13.69 15.55 -4.12
N ALA A 71 -12.86 15.63 -5.16
CA ALA A 71 -13.28 15.34 -6.53
C ALA A 71 -13.78 13.90 -6.69
N GLY A 72 -13.17 12.93 -5.99
CA GLY A 72 -13.64 11.55 -5.96
C GLY A 72 -15.02 11.40 -5.33
N ILE A 73 -15.29 12.10 -4.23
CA ILE A 73 -16.60 12.13 -3.56
C ILE A 73 -17.65 12.71 -4.51
N GLU A 74 -17.39 13.89 -5.09
CA GLU A 74 -18.30 14.55 -6.03
C GLU A 74 -18.61 13.68 -7.25
N SER A 75 -17.60 12.99 -7.79
CA SER A 75 -17.77 12.04 -8.88
C SER A 75 -18.70 10.90 -8.50
N THR A 76 -18.54 10.36 -7.28
CA THR A 76 -19.37 9.28 -6.75
C THR A 76 -20.82 9.73 -6.56
N GLU A 77 -21.03 10.90 -5.94
CA GLU A 77 -22.37 11.49 -5.77
C GLU A 77 -23.06 11.74 -7.10
N LYS A 78 -22.32 12.24 -8.10
CA LYS A 78 -22.83 12.43 -9.46
C LYS A 78 -23.20 11.10 -10.12
N ALA A 79 -22.41 10.05 -9.90
CA ALA A 79 -22.71 8.71 -10.42
C ALA A 79 -23.98 8.13 -9.78
N LEU A 80 -24.14 8.27 -8.46
CA LEU A 80 -25.33 7.82 -7.73
C LEU A 80 -26.60 8.52 -8.21
N ARG A 81 -26.58 9.86 -8.33
CA ARG A 81 -27.71 10.63 -8.87
C ARG A 81 -28.09 10.19 -10.28
N LYS A 82 -27.12 9.97 -11.16
CA LYS A 82 -27.39 9.46 -12.52
C LYS A 82 -28.01 8.06 -12.51
N TRP A 83 -27.64 7.24 -11.53
CA TRP A 83 -28.19 5.90 -11.39
C TRP A 83 -29.65 5.97 -10.94
N ASP A 84 -29.97 6.81 -9.95
CA ASP A 84 -31.35 7.05 -9.52
C ASP A 84 -32.22 7.57 -10.68
N GLU A 85 -31.75 8.58 -11.44
CA GLU A 85 -32.46 9.12 -12.61
C GLU A 85 -32.69 8.11 -13.74
N ALA A 86 -31.84 7.09 -13.86
CA ALA A 86 -31.90 6.11 -14.96
C ALA A 86 -32.84 4.93 -14.66
N PHE A 87 -33.22 4.74 -13.40
CA PHE A 87 -34.00 3.58 -12.93
C PHE A 87 -35.31 3.97 -12.22
N GLU A 88 -35.69 5.25 -12.22
CA GLU A 88 -37.08 5.75 -12.02
C GLU A 88 -37.87 5.80 -13.34
#